data_AF-A0A154R2M8-F1
#
_entry.id   AF-A0A154R2M8-F1
#
_cell.length_a   1.000
_cell.length_b   1.000
_cell.length_c   1.000
_cell.angle_alpha   90.00
_cell.angle_beta   90.00
_cell.angle_gamma   90.00
#
_symmetry.space_group_name_H-M   'P 1'
#
loop_
_entity.id
_entity.type
_entity.pdbx_description
1 polymer ?
#
loop_
_entity_poly.entity_id
_entity_poly.type
_entity_poly.pdbx_seq_one_letter_code
_entity_poly.pdbx_strand_id
1 'polypeptide(L)'
;MLLLAAACLPLIAAAFPRGYRAPSARSYTPKAYKSTTSYHRGYVTKSGTYVAPHVQTAPNRTKVDNWSSKPNVNPYTGKEGTKDPFAPGH
;
A
#
# COMPACT_ATOMS: atom_id res chain seq x y z
N MET A 1 9.43 15.62 80.18
CA MET A 1 9.38 16.90 79.43
C MET A 1 9.69 16.56 77.98
N LEU A 2 8.75 16.60 77.03
CA LEU A 2 7.93 17.75 76.58
C LEU A 2 8.82 18.79 75.89
N LEU A 3 8.57 19.26 74.66
CA LEU A 3 7.55 18.92 73.65
C LEU A 3 7.90 17.60 72.89
N LEU A 4 7.32 17.15 71.76
CA LEU A 4 6.27 17.68 70.86
C LEU A 4 5.17 16.60 70.62
N ALA A 5 4.67 16.15 69.46
CA ALA A 5 4.94 16.34 68.02
C ALA A 5 3.63 16.20 67.18
N ALA A 6 3.67 16.45 65.86
CA ALA A 6 2.47 16.45 64.99
C ALA A 6 2.63 15.64 63.69
N ALA A 7 1.73 14.68 63.46
CA ALA A 7 1.23 14.18 62.16
C ALA A 7 0.07 13.20 62.44
N CYS A 8 -1.19 13.58 62.19
CA CYS A 8 -1.89 13.43 60.91
C CYS A 8 -2.46 12.01 60.68
N LEU A 9 -3.74 11.82 60.99
CA LEU A 9 -4.58 10.74 60.45
C LEU A 9 -4.77 10.97 58.95
N PRO A 10 -4.71 9.92 58.10
CA PRO A 10 -5.99 9.32 57.72
C PRO A 10 -5.98 7.80 57.46
N LEU A 11 -7.12 7.19 57.82
CA LEU A 11 -7.88 6.22 57.03
C LEU A 11 -7.19 5.66 55.76
N ILE A 12 -6.70 4.41 55.81
CA ILE A 12 -6.29 3.68 54.61
C ILE A 12 -7.54 3.23 53.85
N ALA A 13 -8.02 4.10 52.95
CA ALA A 13 -9.13 3.78 52.06
C ALA A 13 -8.72 2.67 51.07
N ALA A 14 -9.53 1.61 50.97
CA ALA A 14 -9.31 0.52 50.02
C ALA A 14 -9.57 0.98 48.59
N ALA A 15 -8.55 1.57 47.96
CA ALA A 15 -8.58 2.07 46.60
C ALA A 15 -8.53 0.92 45.57
N PHE A 16 -9.66 0.23 45.38
CA PHE A 16 -9.85 -0.64 44.21
C PHE A 16 -9.62 0.18 42.93
N PRO A 17 -8.60 -0.12 42.11
CA PRO A 17 -8.34 0.64 40.90
C PRO A 17 -9.52 0.49 39.94
N ARG A 18 -10.13 1.62 39.54
CA ARG A 18 -11.27 1.64 38.62
C ARG A 18 -10.89 0.91 37.33
N GLY A 19 -11.72 -0.04 36.93
CA GLY A 19 -11.39 -1.02 35.90
C GLY A 19 -10.89 -0.41 34.59
N TYR A 20 -9.88 -1.06 34.00
CA TYR A 20 -9.29 -0.69 32.71
C TYR A 20 -10.34 -0.69 31.60
N ARG A 21 -10.89 0.49 31.27
CA ARG A 21 -11.60 0.69 30.00
C ARG A 21 -10.59 0.60 28.88
N ALA A 22 -10.52 -0.56 28.23
CA ALA A 22 -9.78 -0.72 26.99
C ALA A 22 -10.24 0.35 25.97
N PRO A 23 -9.32 1.04 25.27
CA PRO A 23 -9.69 1.98 24.24
C PRO A 23 -10.43 1.25 23.12
N SER A 24 -11.49 1.88 22.59
CA SER A 24 -12.27 1.29 21.48
C SER A 24 -11.35 0.98 20.31
N ALA A 25 -11.30 -0.30 19.91
CA ALA A 25 -10.48 -0.76 18.80
C ALA A 25 -11.00 -0.10 17.51
N ARG A 26 -10.27 0.90 17.01
CA ARG A 26 -10.68 1.66 15.83
C ARG A 26 -10.56 0.78 14.60
N SER A 27 -11.69 0.20 14.17
CA SER A 27 -11.80 -0.71 13.03
C SER A 27 -11.08 -0.16 11.81
N TYR A 28 -9.90 -0.70 11.51
CA TYR A 28 -9.18 -0.43 10.28
C TYR A 28 -9.88 -1.17 9.15
N THR A 29 -10.81 -0.50 8.48
CA THR A 29 -11.33 -0.96 7.19
C THR A 29 -10.22 -0.82 6.15
N PRO A 30 -9.64 -1.93 5.64
CA PRO A 30 -8.60 -1.82 4.62
C PRO A 30 -9.21 -1.18 3.38
N LYS A 31 -8.55 -0.16 2.82
CA LYS A 31 -8.94 0.39 1.52
C LYS A 31 -8.76 -0.71 0.48
N ALA A 32 -9.87 -1.23 -0.04
CA ALA A 32 -9.86 -2.20 -1.12
C ALA A 32 -9.22 -1.57 -2.37
N TYR A 33 -7.94 -1.88 -2.59
CA TYR A 33 -7.24 -1.48 -3.80
C TYR A 33 -7.86 -2.23 -4.98
N LYS A 34 -8.42 -1.50 -5.95
CA LYS A 34 -9.01 -2.10 -7.14
C LYS A 34 -7.87 -2.71 -7.97
N SER A 35 -7.68 -4.03 -7.85
CA SER A 35 -6.74 -4.81 -8.66
C SER A 35 -7.20 -4.78 -10.12
N THR A 36 -6.83 -3.72 -10.83
CA THR A 36 -7.28 -3.43 -12.20
C THR A 36 -6.38 -4.17 -13.17
N THR A 37 -6.41 -5.50 -13.06
CA THR A 37 -5.58 -6.43 -13.81
C THR A 37 -6.38 -6.93 -15.03
N SER A 38 -5.96 -6.52 -16.22
CA SER A 38 -6.64 -6.84 -17.48
C SER A 38 -6.00 -8.09 -18.11
N TYR A 39 -6.81 -9.13 -18.35
CA TYR A 39 -6.39 -10.27 -19.14
C TYR A 39 -6.75 -10.07 -20.61
N HIS A 40 -5.74 -10.15 -21.48
CA HIS A 40 -5.89 -10.06 -22.92
C HIS A 40 -5.78 -11.47 -23.50
N ARG A 41 -6.88 -11.98 -24.07
CA ARG A 41 -6.87 -13.26 -24.79
C ARG A 41 -5.95 -13.19 -26.00
N GLY A 42 -5.24 -14.27 -26.29
CA GLY A 42 -4.45 -14.40 -27.51
C GLY A 42 -5.34 -14.35 -28.77
N TYR A 43 -4.78 -13.88 -29.87
CA TYR A 43 -5.49 -13.73 -31.14
C TYR A 43 -4.53 -13.82 -32.34
N VAL A 44 -5.05 -14.12 -33.51
CA VAL A 44 -4.28 -14.08 -34.77
C VAL A 44 -4.52 -12.71 -35.42
N THR A 45 -3.47 -12.02 -35.86
CA THR A 45 -3.56 -10.76 -36.59
C THR A 45 -4.08 -10.98 -38.01
N LYS A 46 -4.54 -9.90 -38.69
CA LYS A 46 -4.89 -9.96 -40.12
C LYS A 46 -3.72 -10.36 -41.04
N SER A 47 -2.47 -10.31 -40.54
CA SER A 47 -1.26 -10.79 -41.21
C SER A 47 -0.89 -12.25 -40.88
N GLY A 48 -1.76 -13.00 -40.19
CA GLY A 48 -1.52 -14.41 -39.82
C GLY A 48 -0.61 -14.62 -38.61
N THR A 49 -0.17 -13.56 -37.93
CA THR A 49 0.74 -13.65 -36.78
C THR A 49 -0.04 -13.99 -35.51
N TYR A 50 0.33 -15.06 -34.80
CA TYR A 50 -0.26 -15.37 -33.49
C TYR A 50 0.31 -14.47 -32.39
N VAL A 51 -0.58 -13.84 -31.63
CA VAL A 51 -0.27 -13.10 -30.40
C VAL A 51 -0.72 -13.95 -29.22
N ALA A 52 0.24 -14.32 -28.35
CA ALA A 52 -0.03 -15.07 -27.13
C ALA A 52 -0.90 -14.26 -26.14
N PRO A 53 -1.72 -14.91 -25.29
CA PRO A 53 -2.43 -14.21 -24.23
C PRO A 53 -1.46 -13.58 -23.23
N HIS A 54 -1.80 -12.40 -22.72
CA HIS A 54 -0.98 -11.67 -21.75
C HIS A 54 -1.82 -10.92 -20.71
N VAL A 55 -1.19 -10.59 -19.58
CA VAL A 55 -1.80 -9.82 -18.50
C VAL A 55 -1.21 -8.42 -18.48
N GLN A 56 -2.06 -7.41 -18.27
CA GLN A 56 -1.65 -6.01 -18.05
C GLN A 56 -2.14 -5.53 -16.69
N THR A 57 -1.36 -4.68 -16.04
CA THR A 57 -1.76 -3.93 -14.84
C THR A 57 -2.63 -2.74 -15.21
N ALA A 58 -3.07 -1.99 -14.19
CA ALA A 58 -3.89 -0.79 -14.38
C ALA A 58 -3.17 0.22 -15.30
N PRO A 59 -3.84 0.79 -16.32
CA PRO A 59 -3.31 1.97 -17.01
C PRO A 59 -3.25 3.12 -16.00
N ASN A 60 -2.05 3.46 -15.56
CA ASN A 60 -1.79 4.62 -14.70
C ASN A 60 -1.42 5.84 -15.57
N ARG A 61 -1.17 7.00 -14.95
CA ARG A 61 -0.71 8.22 -15.66
C ARG A 61 0.81 8.29 -15.80
N THR A 62 1.51 7.20 -15.52
CA THR A 62 2.95 7.11 -15.42
C THR A 62 3.51 6.44 -16.67
N LYS A 63 4.63 6.95 -17.20
CA LYS A 63 5.32 6.34 -18.35
C LYS A 63 6.60 5.61 -17.95
N VAL A 64 7.20 5.93 -16.79
CA VAL A 64 8.53 5.43 -16.37
C VAL A 64 8.57 3.94 -15.99
N ASP A 65 7.42 3.34 -15.67
CA ASP A 65 7.27 1.93 -15.25
C ASP A 65 7.01 0.96 -16.41
N ASN A 66 6.80 1.47 -17.62
CA ASN A 66 6.58 0.65 -18.80
C ASN A 66 7.91 0.12 -19.36
N TRP A 67 7.98 -1.19 -19.68
CA TRP A 67 9.19 -1.77 -20.31
C TRP A 67 9.52 -1.19 -21.70
N SER A 68 8.61 -0.43 -22.32
CA SER A 68 8.90 0.29 -23.57
C SER A 68 9.60 1.65 -23.37
N SER A 69 9.81 2.09 -22.13
CA SER A 69 10.37 3.39 -21.78
C SER A 69 11.82 3.28 -21.33
N LYS A 70 12.66 4.24 -21.71
CA LYS A 70 14.06 4.33 -21.26
C LYS A 70 14.13 4.55 -19.74
N PRO A 71 15.07 3.91 -19.01
CA PRO A 71 16.09 2.95 -19.45
C PRO A 71 15.68 1.47 -19.24
N ASN A 72 14.39 1.16 -19.16
CA ASN A 72 13.91 -0.19 -18.80
C ASN A 72 14.23 -1.20 -19.90
N VAL A 73 14.42 -2.47 -19.52
CA VAL A 73 14.50 -3.60 -20.45
C VAL A 73 13.31 -4.53 -20.21
N ASN A 74 12.71 -5.05 -21.28
CA ASN A 74 11.62 -6.02 -21.19
C ASN A 74 12.18 -7.43 -20.92
N PRO A 75 11.98 -8.02 -19.72
CA PRO A 75 12.57 -9.31 -19.37
C PRO A 75 12.05 -10.48 -20.22
N TYR A 76 10.88 -10.34 -20.85
CA TYR A 76 10.28 -11.38 -21.70
C TYR A 76 10.77 -11.36 -23.15
N THR A 77 11.51 -10.33 -23.57
CA THR A 77 11.99 -10.21 -24.97
C THR A 77 13.43 -9.72 -25.11
N GLY A 78 14.09 -9.34 -24.01
CA GLY A 78 15.44 -8.73 -24.02
C GLY A 78 15.50 -7.34 -24.66
N LYS A 79 14.36 -6.78 -25.10
CA LYS A 79 14.32 -5.50 -25.82
C LYS A 79 14.36 -4.32 -24.85
N GLU A 80 15.28 -3.41 -25.10
CA GLU A 80 15.35 -2.12 -24.42
C GLU A 80 14.13 -1.24 -24.76
N GLY A 81 13.64 -0.52 -23.76
CA GLY A 81 12.62 0.50 -23.93
C GLY A 81 13.22 1.74 -24.61
N THR A 82 12.65 2.15 -25.73
CA THR A 82 13.17 3.27 -26.55
C THR A 82 12.44 4.59 -26.33
N LYS A 83 11.24 4.58 -25.76
CA LYS A 83 10.40 5.77 -25.55
C LYS A 83 10.94 6.61 -24.40
N ASP A 84 10.91 7.93 -24.56
CA ASP A 84 11.13 8.84 -23.44
C ASP A 84 9.82 8.97 -22.60
N PRO A 85 9.83 8.63 -21.30
CA PRO A 85 8.64 8.78 -20.46
C PRO A 85 8.31 10.24 -20.09
N PHE A 86 9.24 11.17 -20.28
CA PHE A 86 9.10 12.60 -19.96
C PHE A 86 8.80 13.48 -21.19
N ALA A 87 8.92 12.94 -22.40
CA ALA A 87 8.65 13.67 -23.63
C ALA A 87 7.20 14.22 -23.67
N PRO A 88 7.02 15.53 -23.91
CA PRO A 88 5.69 16.14 -24.01
C PRO A 88 5.01 15.76 -25.33
N GLY A 89 3.82 15.18 -25.25
CA GLY A 89 2.97 14.86 -26.41
C GLY A 89 3.13 13.43 -26.96
N HIS A 90 2.31 12.51 -26.44
CA HIS A 90 1.88 11.25 -27.06
C HIS A 90 0.45 10.99 -26.57
#